data_AF-A0A0T6BIA2-F1
#
_entry.id   AF-A0A0T6BIA2-F1
#
_cell.length_a   1.000
_cell.length_b   1.000
_cell.length_c   1.000
_cell.angle_alpha   90.00
_cell.angle_beta   90.00
_cell.angle_gamma   90.00
#
_symmetry.space_group_name_H-M   'P 1'
#
loop_
_entity.id
_entity.type
_entity.pdbx_description
1 polymer ?
#
loop_
_entity_poly.entity_id
_entity_poly.type
_entity_poly.pdbx_seq_one_letter_code
_entity_poly.pdbx_strand_id
1 'polypeptide(L)'
;MSEIKRPVITKEQARAIEEGIKCYVRQGLDLGPKLYNRFLIDHANVLTEVDDPWADMFSCLNDLDLMTIAAALINGYEVEKTPEEKVREYYAANYQRHEQSMPRSKDDFYTSGVAEGVRNTLDCLGIKIEGVNA
;
A
#
# COMPACT_ATOMS: atom_id res chain seq x y z
N MET A 1 22.88 10.46 -4.73
CA MET A 1 21.55 11.07 -4.54
C MET A 1 20.81 10.18 -3.56
N SER A 2 20.32 10.70 -2.43
CA SER A 2 19.53 9.91 -1.49
C SER A 2 18.24 9.45 -2.18
N GLU A 3 17.83 8.20 -1.96
CA GLU A 3 16.51 7.73 -2.38
C GLU A 3 15.43 8.64 -1.78
N ILE A 4 14.51 9.11 -2.62
CA ILE A 4 13.36 9.88 -2.16
C ILE A 4 12.43 8.89 -1.46
N LYS A 5 12.31 9.03 -0.13
CA LYS A 5 11.51 8.12 0.69
C LYS A 5 10.02 8.36 0.46
N ARG A 6 9.32 7.36 -0.08
CA ARG A 6 7.85 7.32 -0.18
C ARG A 6 7.27 6.74 1.12
N PRO A 7 6.23 7.36 1.70
CA PRO A 7 5.54 6.77 2.85
C PRO A 7 4.76 5.52 2.41
N VAL A 8 4.68 4.54 3.30
CA VAL A 8 3.74 3.43 3.17
C VAL A 8 2.45 3.84 3.88
N ILE A 9 1.32 3.82 3.17
CA ILE A 9 0.01 4.21 3.69
C ILE A 9 -1.02 3.11 3.41
N THR A 10 -2.16 3.13 4.11
CA THR A 10 -3.22 2.15 3.90
C THR A 10 -3.97 2.38 2.59
N LYS A 11 -4.74 1.37 2.13
CA LYS A 11 -5.61 1.49 0.95
C LYS A 11 -6.65 2.58 1.12
N GLU A 12 -7.19 2.72 2.33
CA GLU A 12 -8.16 3.73 2.71
C GLU A 12 -7.54 5.13 2.64
N GLN A 13 -6.32 5.31 3.17
CA GLN A 13 -5.59 6.58 3.10
C GLN A 13 -5.26 6.97 1.67
N ALA A 14 -4.76 6.03 0.86
CA ALA A 14 -4.49 6.26 -0.56
C ALA A 14 -5.75 6.74 -1.30
N ARG A 15 -6.87 6.05 -1.10
CA ARG A 15 -8.16 6.43 -1.68
C ARG A 15 -8.62 7.81 -1.22
N ALA A 16 -8.49 8.11 0.08
CA ALA A 16 -8.87 9.40 0.63
C ALA A 16 -8.03 10.55 0.05
N ILE A 17 -6.72 10.35 -0.15
CA ILE A 17 -5.85 11.31 -0.83
C ILE A 17 -6.30 11.53 -2.28
N GLU A 18 -6.54 10.46 -3.04
CA GLU A 18 -6.99 10.54 -4.43
C GLU A 18 -8.33 11.26 -4.59
N GLU A 19 -9.31 10.94 -3.75
CA GLU A 19 -10.61 11.61 -3.76
C GLU A 19 -10.52 13.05 -3.27
N GLY A 20 -9.65 13.34 -2.30
CA GLY A 20 -9.39 14.70 -1.83
C GLY A 20 -8.81 15.57 -2.95
N ILE A 21 -7.83 15.05 -3.70
CA ILE A 21 -7.30 15.71 -4.90
C ILE A 21 -8.41 15.97 -5.91
N LYS A 22 -9.27 14.99 -6.22
CA LYS A 22 -10.40 15.17 -7.14
C LYS A 22 -11.38 16.25 -6.65
N CYS A 23 -11.64 16.33 -5.35
CA CYS A 23 -12.46 17.38 -4.75
C CYS A 23 -11.88 18.77 -5.01
N TYR A 24 -10.60 18.99 -4.73
CA TYR A 24 -9.95 20.29 -4.98
C TYR A 24 -9.89 20.63 -6.48
N VAL A 25 -9.66 19.64 -7.36
CA VAL A 25 -9.72 19.86 -8.81
C VAL A 25 -11.13 20.31 -9.24
N ARG A 26 -12.19 19.69 -8.71
CA ARG A 26 -13.58 20.11 -8.98
C ARG A 26 -13.89 21.52 -8.46
N GLN A 27 -13.15 22.00 -7.46
CA GLN A 27 -13.24 23.37 -6.95
C GLN A 27 -12.42 24.38 -7.77
N GLY A 28 -11.74 23.93 -8.84
CA GLY A 28 -11.01 24.79 -9.78
C GLY A 28 -9.52 24.93 -9.50
N LEU A 29 -8.93 24.07 -8.65
CA LEU A 29 -7.48 24.02 -8.44
C LEU A 29 -6.82 23.08 -9.47
N ASP A 30 -5.79 23.57 -10.15
CA ASP A 30 -4.96 22.71 -10.99
C ASP A 30 -4.14 21.73 -10.15
N LEU A 31 -3.97 20.50 -10.66
CA LEU A 31 -3.12 19.50 -10.03
C LEU A 31 -1.67 20.01 -9.99
N GLY A 32 -1.14 20.18 -8.78
CA GLY A 32 0.21 20.70 -8.57
C GLY A 32 0.38 21.43 -7.24
N PRO A 33 1.44 22.25 -7.10
CA PRO A 33 1.83 22.82 -5.81
C PRO A 33 0.74 23.63 -5.10
N LYS A 34 -0.11 24.34 -5.84
CA LYS A 34 -1.21 25.12 -5.23
C LYS A 34 -2.25 24.22 -4.56
N LEU A 35 -2.63 23.14 -5.23
CA LEU A 35 -3.55 22.14 -4.69
C LEU A 35 -2.92 21.44 -3.49
N TYR A 36 -1.66 21.01 -3.61
CA TYR A 36 -0.96 20.32 -2.51
C TYR A 36 -0.82 21.22 -1.28
N ASN A 37 -0.46 22.49 -1.47
CA ASN A 37 -0.42 23.46 -0.38
C ASN A 37 -1.80 23.65 0.26
N ARG A 38 -2.88 23.68 -0.54
CA ARG A 38 -4.24 23.79 0.00
C ARG A 38 -4.60 22.57 0.85
N PHE A 39 -4.34 21.37 0.35
CA PHE A 39 -4.56 20.12 1.08
C PHE A 39 -3.79 20.13 2.41
N LEU A 40 -2.51 20.51 2.38
CA LEU A 40 -1.66 20.56 3.56
C LEU A 40 -2.12 21.59 4.59
N ILE A 41 -2.61 22.75 4.15
CA ILE A 41 -3.19 23.77 5.04
C ILE A 41 -4.44 23.22 5.73
N ASP A 42 -5.36 22.63 4.97
CA ASP A 42 -6.60 22.09 5.52
C ASP A 42 -6.30 20.97 6.52
N HIS A 43 -5.34 20.08 6.20
CA HIS A 43 -4.91 19.06 7.15
C HIS A 43 -4.16 19.62 8.37
N ALA A 44 -3.34 20.66 8.22
CA ALA A 44 -2.70 21.33 9.35
C ALA A 44 -3.71 22.00 10.28
N ASN A 45 -4.79 22.57 9.75
CA ASN A 45 -5.88 23.12 10.56
C ASN A 45 -6.58 22.03 11.37
N VAL A 46 -6.81 20.85 10.77
CA VAL A 46 -7.35 19.68 11.49
C VAL A 46 -6.43 19.26 12.64
N LEU A 47 -5.13 19.10 12.37
CA LEU A 47 -4.15 18.70 13.39
C LEU A 47 -3.98 19.73 14.52
N THR A 48 -4.24 21.02 14.23
CA THR A 48 -4.18 22.11 15.21
C THR A 48 -5.54 22.45 15.83
N GLU A 49 -6.56 21.61 15.59
CA GLU A 49 -7.93 21.77 16.11
C GLU A 49 -8.59 23.10 15.72
N VAL A 50 -8.12 23.72 14.64
CA VAL A 50 -8.75 24.91 14.04
C VAL A 50 -9.99 24.52 13.25
N ASP A 51 -9.92 23.40 12.53
CA ASP A 51 -11.02 22.81 11.76
C ASP A 51 -11.43 21.46 12.37
N ASP A 52 -12.68 21.05 12.12
CA ASP A 52 -13.19 19.73 12.53
C ASP A 52 -12.37 18.60 11.88
N PRO A 53 -12.18 17.45 12.57
CA PRO A 53 -11.50 16.30 12.00
C PRO A 53 -12.09 15.86 10.66
N TRP A 54 -11.24 15.28 9.81
CA TRP A 54 -11.71 14.66 8.58
C TRP A 54 -12.79 13.62 8.91
N ALA A 55 -13.89 13.65 8.17
CA ALA A 55 -15.04 12.78 8.39
C ALA A 55 -15.24 11.78 7.25
N ASP A 56 -16.11 10.79 7.49
CA ASP A 56 -16.52 9.79 6.51
C ASP A 56 -15.32 9.11 5.82
N MET A 57 -15.28 9.14 4.49
CA MET A 57 -14.20 8.54 3.68
C MET A 57 -12.83 9.14 3.96
N PHE A 58 -12.77 10.38 4.46
CA PHE A 58 -11.52 11.08 4.75
C PHE A 58 -11.04 10.87 6.18
N SER A 59 -11.83 10.22 7.04
CA SER A 59 -11.48 10.04 8.47
C SER A 59 -10.15 9.32 8.71
N CYS A 60 -9.73 8.43 7.81
CA CYS A 60 -8.44 7.76 7.85
C CYS A 60 -7.23 8.70 7.67
N LEU A 61 -7.44 9.93 7.19
CA LEU A 61 -6.40 10.95 7.08
C LEU A 61 -6.03 11.54 8.44
N ASN A 62 -6.90 11.45 9.45
CA ASN A 62 -6.60 11.94 10.80
C ASN A 62 -5.46 11.16 11.47
N ASP A 63 -5.19 9.94 11.00
CA ASP A 63 -4.10 9.09 11.50
C ASP A 63 -2.73 9.42 10.88
N LEU A 64 -2.70 10.32 9.89
CA LEU A 64 -1.47 10.75 9.23
C LEU A 64 -0.98 12.05 9.82
N ASP A 65 0.34 12.17 9.99
CA ASP A 65 0.96 13.44 10.29
C ASP A 65 1.14 14.29 9.01
N LEU A 66 1.34 15.60 9.22
CA LEU A 66 1.51 16.57 8.13
C LEU A 66 2.66 16.20 7.18
N MET A 67 3.75 15.63 7.72
CA MET A 67 4.93 15.27 6.93
C MET A 67 4.65 14.07 6.03
N THR A 68 3.84 13.12 6.48
CA THR A 68 3.43 11.93 5.74
C THR A 68 2.51 12.31 4.59
N ILE A 69 1.52 13.19 4.82
CA ILE A 69 0.69 13.73 3.73
C ILE A 69 1.54 14.52 2.72
N ALA A 70 2.45 15.36 3.19
CA ALA A 70 3.33 16.12 2.30
C ALA A 70 4.21 15.20 1.44
N ALA A 71 4.80 14.18 2.03
CA ALA A 71 5.59 13.20 1.31
C ALA A 71 4.74 12.41 0.30
N ALA A 72 3.53 11.99 0.68
CA ALA A 72 2.61 11.26 -0.20
C ALA A 72 2.19 12.10 -1.42
N LEU A 73 1.88 13.39 -1.23
CA LEU A 73 1.47 14.29 -2.32
C LEU A 73 2.62 14.64 -3.28
N ILE A 74 3.84 14.86 -2.75
CA ILE A 74 4.99 15.35 -3.53
C ILE A 74 5.76 14.20 -4.17
N ASN A 75 6.05 13.15 -3.40
CA ASN A 75 6.92 12.04 -3.81
C ASN A 75 6.15 10.80 -4.28
N GLY A 76 4.82 10.79 -4.09
CA GLY A 76 3.99 9.60 -4.17
C GLY A 76 4.07 8.76 -2.89
N TYR A 77 3.32 7.66 -2.86
CA TYR A 77 3.25 6.73 -1.73
C TYR A 77 3.29 5.28 -2.20
N GLU A 78 3.57 4.37 -1.27
CA GLU A 78 3.36 2.94 -1.43
C GLU A 78 2.12 2.54 -0.65
N VAL A 79 1.29 1.67 -1.22
CA VAL A 79 0.11 1.16 -0.54
C VAL A 79 0.50 -0.10 0.22
N GLU A 80 0.14 -0.16 1.50
CA GLU A 80 0.37 -1.33 2.32
C GLU A 80 -0.32 -2.55 1.71
N LYS A 81 0.47 -3.63 1.56
CA LYS A 81 -0.01 -4.91 1.04
C LYS A 81 -0.73 -5.68 2.13
N THR A 82 -1.87 -6.29 1.78
CA THR A 82 -2.55 -7.21 2.70
C THR A 82 -1.67 -8.43 2.99
N PRO A 83 -1.90 -9.16 4.11
CA PRO A 83 -1.20 -10.41 4.36
C PRO A 83 -1.27 -11.39 3.18
N GLU A 84 -2.42 -11.49 2.50
CA GLU A 84 -2.64 -12.36 1.36
C GLU A 84 -1.82 -11.91 0.13
N GLU A 85 -1.73 -10.60 -0.13
CA GLU A 85 -0.87 -10.06 -1.18
C GLU A 85 0.60 -10.37 -0.90
N LYS A 86 1.06 -10.21 0.35
CA LYS A 86 2.43 -10.56 0.76
C LYS A 86 2.71 -12.06 0.55
N VAL A 87 1.78 -12.93 0.93
CA VAL A 87 1.91 -14.39 0.71
C VAL A 87 1.92 -14.73 -0.78
N ARG A 88 1.04 -14.12 -1.58
CA ARG A 88 0.99 -14.34 -3.04
C ARG A 88 2.30 -13.95 -3.70
N GLU A 89 2.85 -12.79 -3.36
CA GLU A 89 4.14 -12.34 -3.91
C GLU A 89 5.30 -13.25 -3.51
N TYR A 90 5.35 -13.65 -2.22
CA TYR A 90 6.35 -14.60 -1.75
C TYR A 90 6.25 -15.94 -2.49
N TYR A 91 5.03 -16.47 -2.67
CA TYR A 91 4.78 -17.71 -3.37
C TYR A 91 5.17 -17.61 -4.86
N ALA A 92 4.80 -16.52 -5.54
CA ALA A 92 5.16 -16.29 -6.93
C ALA A 92 6.68 -16.17 -7.13
N ALA A 93 7.39 -15.48 -6.23
CA ALA A 93 8.85 -15.39 -6.26
C ALA A 93 9.50 -16.76 -6.06
N ASN A 94 8.99 -17.57 -5.13
CA ASN A 94 9.45 -18.95 -4.93
C ASN A 94 9.18 -19.82 -6.17
N TYR A 95 8.03 -19.67 -6.82
CA TYR A 95 7.68 -20.38 -8.06
C TYR A 95 8.65 -20.04 -9.20
N GLN A 96 8.96 -18.75 -9.40
CA GLN A 96 9.94 -18.33 -10.40
C GLN A 96 11.33 -18.92 -10.13
N ARG A 97 11.75 -18.97 -8.87
CA ARG A 97 13.02 -19.60 -8.48
C ARG A 97 13.00 -21.11 -8.76
N HIS A 98 11.87 -21.78 -8.51
CA HIS A 98 11.69 -23.19 -8.83
C HIS A 98 11.87 -23.46 -10.32
N GLU A 99 11.20 -22.69 -11.19
CA GLU A 99 11.31 -22.80 -12.65
C GLU A 99 12.74 -22.59 -13.17
N GLN A 100 13.54 -21.79 -12.47
CA GLN A 100 14.94 -21.52 -12.82
C GLN A 100 15.91 -22.57 -12.26
N SER A 101 15.43 -23.46 -11.38
CA SER A 101 16.27 -24.45 -10.72
C SER A 101 16.61 -25.63 -11.62
N MET A 102 17.77 -26.26 -11.40
CA MET A 102 18.08 -27.52 -12.09
C MET A 102 17.22 -28.65 -11.53
N PRO A 103 16.63 -29.52 -12.38
CA PRO A 103 15.82 -30.64 -11.92
C PRO A 103 16.56 -31.53 -10.92
N ARG A 104 15.88 -31.89 -9.82
CA ARG A 104 16.41 -32.69 -8.70
C ARG A 104 17.61 -32.06 -7.98
N SER A 105 17.83 -30.77 -8.14
CA SER A 105 18.80 -30.03 -7.34
C SER A 105 18.27 -29.78 -5.93
N LYS A 106 19.17 -29.37 -5.02
CA LYS A 106 18.76 -28.92 -3.69
C LYS A 106 17.76 -27.77 -3.75
N ASP A 107 17.90 -26.89 -4.74
CA ASP A 107 17.05 -25.72 -4.91
C ASP A 107 15.64 -26.11 -5.42
N ASP A 108 15.58 -27.07 -6.34
CA ASP A 108 14.34 -27.67 -6.85
C ASP A 108 13.51 -28.29 -5.71
N PHE A 109 14.15 -29.13 -4.87
CA PHE A 109 13.50 -29.72 -3.70
C PHE A 109 13.09 -28.67 -2.66
N TYR A 110 13.96 -27.70 -2.37
CA TYR A 110 13.67 -26.66 -1.39
C TYR A 110 12.46 -25.82 -1.81
N THR A 111 12.47 -25.29 -3.03
CA THR A 111 11.39 -24.43 -3.56
C THR A 111 10.08 -25.20 -3.69
N SER A 112 10.11 -26.47 -4.07
CA SER A 112 8.92 -27.35 -4.04
C SER A 112 8.34 -27.48 -2.63
N GLY A 113 9.21 -27.75 -1.64
CA GLY A 113 8.79 -27.89 -0.24
C GLY A 113 8.25 -26.58 0.35
N VAL A 114 8.81 -25.43 -0.02
CA VAL A 114 8.27 -24.11 0.36
C VAL A 114 6.87 -23.92 -0.21
N ALA A 115 6.67 -24.21 -1.50
CA ALA A 115 5.36 -24.08 -2.14
C ALA A 115 4.32 -25.00 -1.49
N GLU A 116 4.68 -26.26 -1.22
CA GLU A 116 3.81 -27.21 -0.53
C GLU A 116 3.48 -26.76 0.89
N GLY A 117 4.48 -26.30 1.66
CA GLY A 117 4.29 -25.81 3.02
C GLY A 117 3.34 -24.61 3.09
N VAL A 118 3.46 -23.66 2.16
CA VAL A 118 2.55 -22.51 2.07
C VAL A 118 1.11 -22.98 1.80
N ARG A 119 0.90 -23.84 0.78
CA ARG A 119 -0.44 -24.33 0.44
C ARG A 119 -1.08 -25.12 1.58
N ASN A 120 -0.34 -26.05 2.18
CA ASN A 120 -0.83 -26.86 3.30
C ASN A 120 -1.19 -26.01 4.52
N THR A 121 -0.40 -24.98 4.81
CA THR A 121 -0.69 -24.04 5.92
C THR A 121 -1.98 -23.25 5.64
N LEU A 122 -2.14 -22.71 4.43
CA LEU A 122 -3.35 -21.98 4.04
C LEU A 122 -4.59 -22.87 4.07
N ASP A 123 -4.49 -24.10 3.58
CA ASP A 123 -5.59 -25.07 3.61
C ASP A 123 -5.94 -25.47 5.06
N CYS A 124 -4.94 -25.63 5.94
CA CYS A 124 -5.15 -25.88 7.37
C CYS A 124 -5.88 -24.73 8.07
N LEU A 125 -5.58 -23.48 7.70
CA LEU A 125 -6.24 -22.29 8.22
C LEU A 125 -7.61 -22.01 7.56
N GLY A 126 -7.97 -22.74 6.49
CA GLY A 126 -9.18 -22.49 5.71
C GLY A 126 -9.14 -21.20 4.89
N ILE A 127 -7.94 -20.70 4.55
CA ILE A 127 -7.73 -19.47 3.76
C ILE A 127 -7.50 -19.84 2.30
N LYS A 128 -8.17 -19.15 1.37
CA LYS A 128 -7.96 -19.29 -0.08
C LYS A 128 -7.40 -18.01 -0.68
N ILE A 129 -6.25 -18.13 -1.35
CA ILE A 129 -5.59 -17.04 -2.05
C ILE A 129 -5.48 -17.40 -3.53
N GLU A 130 -6.11 -16.57 -4.38
CA GLU A 130 -6.01 -16.71 -5.85
C GLU A 130 -4.54 -16.64 -6.31
N GLY A 131 -4.16 -17.58 -7.16
CA GLY A 131 -2.78 -17.76 -7.62
C GLY A 131 -1.86 -18.53 -6.66
N VAL A 132 -2.40 -19.06 -5.55
CA VAL A 132 -1.64 -19.87 -4.57
C VAL A 132 -2.29 -21.23 -4.30
N ASN A 133 -3.48 -21.26 -3.68
CA ASN A 133 -4.18 -22.49 -3.26
C ASN A 133 -5.71 -22.46 -3.48
N ALA A 134 -6.23 -21.44 -4.15
CA ALA A 134 -7.63 -21.31 -4.53
C ALA A 134 -7.92 -21.95 -5.89
#